data_AF-A0A9P4M4J3-F1
#
_entry.id   AF-A0A9P4M4J3-F1
#
_cell.length_a   1.000
_cell.length_b   1.000
_cell.length_c   1.000
_cell.angle_alpha   90.00
_cell.angle_beta   90.00
_cell.angle_gamma   90.00
#
_symmetry.space_group_name_H-M   'P 1'
#
loop_
_entity.id
_entity.type
_entity.pdbx_description
1 polymer ?
#
loop_
_entity_poly.entity_id
_entity_poly.type
_entity_poly.pdbx_seq_one_letter_code
_entity_poly.pdbx_strand_id
1 'polypeptide(L)'
;MTGGSFPKRFELRYTHESFPDETEELITRRDVESAMLTARKMATNIFNSWMSLNKILQRHEDTIRSRWLKKSKTQRKEMLLKLWPDMHLEHRPDMRALRERSTKREDFMWTYMNIEDLVGGKTFLLLLNSRSRHLPHCFALQDLESSRIGIVKHLITRRGSKQTCPLFEYVMLIEDQVIPGSYGTIVLKATDVHAQRKQNGWAPDKGFFIMELQERLLQFLVKCCQVLLWDQPLDNLIDDSITIPLEPERIAATAPADSEYLSLATIIAEAPYRVPSKPDFQRLKCLATCKREEAEDHIWALREDPQYFEEQVNDERAHWPAFALVIDDESVRAHVKDSEISQSWNRVINRFVSNMYTTHVFWARLEKELHNLAVLHEAQADVAGQDLEPLPDFAMALHRVYCVLEVVKNCTLNNVECGIKCWPGIHKNLYTKTAFAGLKSTMGGVDVKLGFDTEDHLTWLALLLVSGETSFHIGLPIVLDEMDRILRNPLQKSRISSWLADCLAELGTVVECQRQLELFHARIWTNYNFASN
;
A
#
# COMPACT_ATOMS: atom_id res chain seq x y z
N MET A 1 11.12 16.73 27.10
CA MET A 1 10.17 17.87 27.05
C MET A 1 10.92 19.11 26.61
N THR A 2 10.79 19.46 25.33
CA THR A 2 10.90 20.81 24.78
C THR A 2 10.20 20.73 23.42
N GLY A 3 9.01 21.32 23.35
CA GLY A 3 8.23 21.38 22.11
C GLY A 3 8.95 22.20 21.07
N GLY A 4 9.49 21.54 20.06
CA GLY A 4 9.89 22.16 18.81
C GLY A 4 8.67 22.22 17.90
N SER A 5 8.05 23.39 17.80
CA SER A 5 7.07 23.72 16.76
C SER A 5 7.65 23.37 15.38
N PHE A 6 7.11 22.34 14.73
CA PHE A 6 7.40 22.04 13.33
C PHE A 6 7.03 23.26 12.47
N PRO A 7 7.92 23.73 11.57
CA PRO A 7 7.57 24.81 10.66
C PRO A 7 6.50 24.31 9.67
N LYS A 8 5.39 25.04 9.57
CA LYS A 8 4.37 24.89 8.51
C LYS A 8 5.07 24.91 7.14
N ARG A 9 5.26 23.77 6.49
CA ARG A 9 5.87 23.70 5.15
C ARG A 9 5.39 22.47 4.39
N PHE A 10 5.04 22.70 3.12
CA PHE A 10 4.07 21.96 2.30
C PHE A 10 2.62 22.08 2.77
N GLU A 11 2.14 23.32 2.93
CA GLU A 11 0.78 23.57 2.44
C GLU A 11 0.94 23.77 0.94
N LEU A 12 0.63 22.73 0.14
CA LEU A 12 -0.07 23.03 -1.10
C LEU A 12 -1.22 23.94 -0.65
N ARG A 13 -1.16 25.25 -0.96
CA ARG A 13 -2.28 26.15 -0.75
C ARG A 13 -3.40 25.66 -1.66
N TYR A 14 -4.10 24.63 -1.19
CA TYR A 14 -5.45 24.36 -1.58
C TYR A 14 -6.22 25.49 -0.94
N THR A 15 -6.54 26.49 -1.76
CA THR A 15 -7.77 27.22 -1.50
C THR A 15 -8.82 26.15 -1.26
N HIS A 16 -9.46 26.18 -0.09
CA HIS A 16 -10.81 25.69 0.04
C HIS A 16 -11.60 26.48 -1.01
N GLU A 17 -11.58 26.01 -2.26
CA GLU A 17 -12.67 26.30 -3.18
C GLU A 17 -13.84 25.59 -2.52
N SER A 18 -14.56 26.38 -1.73
CA SER A 18 -15.92 26.10 -1.33
C SER A 18 -16.64 25.63 -2.58
N PHE A 19 -16.87 24.32 -2.64
CA PHE A 19 -17.89 23.78 -3.52
C PHE A 19 -19.17 24.56 -3.23
N PRO A 20 -19.92 24.98 -4.25
CA PRO A 20 -21.10 25.80 -4.05
C PRO A 20 -22.04 25.11 -3.06
N ASP A 21 -22.47 25.87 -2.06
CA ASP A 21 -23.58 25.55 -1.16
C ASP A 21 -24.85 25.39 -2.02
N GLU A 22 -25.01 24.22 -2.61
CA GLU A 22 -26.27 23.81 -3.22
C GLU A 22 -27.12 23.12 -2.15
N THR A 23 -27.94 23.96 -1.53
CA THR A 23 -29.26 23.67 -0.95
C THR A 23 -29.33 22.57 0.11
N GLU A 24 -29.43 23.02 1.36
CA GLU A 24 -29.99 22.29 2.49
C GLU A 24 -31.43 21.82 2.16
N GLU A 25 -31.59 20.55 1.79
CA GLU A 25 -32.89 19.87 1.90
C GLU A 25 -32.85 18.86 3.05
N LEU A 26 -33.80 19.04 3.97
CA LEU A 26 -34.14 18.09 5.03
C LEU A 26 -34.47 16.72 4.44
N ILE A 27 -33.60 15.76 4.71
CA ILE A 27 -33.61 14.37 4.23
C ILE A 27 -34.80 13.58 4.81
N THR A 28 -35.39 12.71 3.99
CA THR A 28 -36.60 11.92 4.33
C THR A 28 -36.32 10.41 4.41
N ARG A 29 -37.21 9.63 5.05
CA ARG A 29 -37.17 8.14 5.06
C ARG A 29 -37.03 7.51 3.67
N ARG A 30 -37.50 8.23 2.63
CA ARG A 30 -37.48 7.82 1.23
C ARG A 30 -36.06 7.63 0.69
N ASP A 31 -35.10 8.38 1.21
CA ASP A 31 -33.69 8.34 0.77
C ASP A 31 -32.98 7.06 1.24
N VAL A 32 -33.32 6.58 2.44
CA VAL A 32 -32.79 5.32 3.00
C VAL A 32 -33.35 4.11 2.26
N GLU A 33 -34.65 4.09 1.98
CA GLU A 33 -35.28 3.01 1.21
C GLU A 33 -34.71 2.90 -0.21
N SER A 34 -34.48 4.05 -0.87
CA SER A 34 -33.83 4.11 -2.19
C SER A 34 -32.41 3.55 -2.15
N ALA A 35 -31.62 3.91 -1.12
CA ALA A 35 -30.28 3.38 -0.92
C ALA A 35 -30.31 1.85 -0.71
N MET A 36 -31.22 1.34 0.13
CA MET A 36 -31.39 -0.10 0.35
C MET A 36 -31.77 -0.85 -0.92
N LEU A 37 -32.65 -0.28 -1.76
CA LEU A 37 -33.03 -0.88 -3.04
C LEU A 37 -31.84 -0.95 -4.01
N THR A 38 -31.05 0.13 -4.07
CA THR A 38 -29.84 0.22 -4.89
C THR A 38 -28.82 -0.84 -4.47
N ALA A 39 -28.55 -0.94 -3.15
CA ALA A 39 -27.62 -1.93 -2.61
C ALA A 39 -28.08 -3.36 -2.94
N ARG A 40 -29.37 -3.68 -2.80
CA ARG A 40 -29.92 -5.00 -3.17
C ARG A 40 -29.70 -5.31 -4.65
N LYS A 41 -29.96 -4.36 -5.54
CA LYS A 41 -29.75 -4.54 -6.99
C LYS A 41 -28.28 -4.81 -7.32
N MET A 42 -27.35 -4.03 -6.74
CA MET A 42 -25.91 -4.21 -6.93
C MET A 42 -25.46 -5.57 -6.39
N ALA A 43 -25.92 -5.99 -5.20
CA ALA A 43 -25.62 -7.29 -4.64
C ALA A 43 -26.08 -8.42 -5.58
N THR A 44 -27.31 -8.36 -6.10
CA THR A 44 -27.80 -9.32 -7.10
C THR A 44 -26.88 -9.39 -8.33
N ASN A 45 -26.46 -8.25 -8.87
CA ASN A 45 -25.59 -8.20 -10.05
C ASN A 45 -24.18 -8.75 -9.77
N ILE A 46 -23.62 -8.44 -8.60
CA ILE A 46 -22.33 -8.95 -8.12
C ILE A 46 -22.39 -10.48 -8.05
N PHE A 47 -23.38 -11.06 -7.36
CA PHE A 47 -23.44 -12.51 -7.19
C PHE A 47 -23.80 -13.24 -8.47
N ASN A 48 -24.65 -12.68 -9.35
CA ASN A 48 -24.90 -13.26 -10.66
C ASN A 48 -23.62 -13.32 -11.51
N SER A 49 -22.82 -12.25 -11.49
CA SER A 49 -21.56 -12.19 -12.22
C SER A 49 -20.52 -13.14 -11.60
N TRP A 50 -20.42 -13.17 -10.27
CA TRP A 50 -19.54 -14.09 -9.55
C TRP A 50 -19.89 -15.55 -9.79
N MET A 51 -21.17 -15.94 -9.68
CA MET A 51 -21.62 -17.31 -9.95
C MET A 51 -21.31 -17.72 -11.39
N SER A 52 -21.57 -16.82 -12.35
CA SER A 52 -21.21 -17.05 -13.75
C SER A 52 -19.71 -17.27 -13.92
N LEU A 53 -18.90 -16.38 -13.34
CA LEU A 53 -17.44 -16.47 -13.41
C LEU A 53 -16.90 -17.76 -12.78
N ASN A 54 -17.40 -18.11 -11.59
CA ASN A 54 -17.06 -19.33 -10.87
C ASN A 54 -17.36 -20.57 -11.73
N LYS A 55 -18.57 -20.67 -12.26
CA LYS A 55 -19.00 -21.80 -13.12
C LYS A 55 -18.17 -21.92 -14.38
N ILE A 56 -17.85 -20.80 -15.04
CA ILE A 56 -17.01 -20.78 -16.25
C ILE A 56 -15.61 -21.30 -15.95
N LEU A 57 -14.98 -20.79 -14.88
CA LEU A 57 -13.61 -21.19 -14.53
C LEU A 57 -13.55 -22.66 -14.11
N GLN A 58 -14.52 -23.16 -13.33
CA GLN A 58 -14.59 -24.57 -12.97
C GLN A 58 -14.57 -25.52 -14.18
N ARG A 59 -15.09 -25.09 -15.33
CA ARG A 59 -15.22 -25.94 -16.53
C ARG A 59 -14.15 -25.68 -17.58
N HIS A 60 -13.65 -24.45 -17.68
CA HIS A 60 -12.90 -23.99 -18.85
C HIS A 60 -11.56 -23.32 -18.50
N GLU A 61 -11.10 -23.38 -17.25
CA GLU A 61 -9.87 -22.72 -16.81
C GLU A 61 -8.64 -23.06 -17.67
N ASP A 62 -8.42 -24.32 -18.03
CA ASP A 62 -7.29 -24.72 -18.88
C ASP A 62 -7.33 -24.11 -20.27
N THR A 63 -8.52 -24.06 -20.87
CA THR A 63 -8.71 -23.48 -22.20
C THR A 63 -8.49 -21.97 -22.13
N ILE A 64 -9.00 -21.30 -21.10
CA ILE A 64 -8.81 -19.87 -20.86
C ILE A 64 -7.32 -19.56 -20.68
N ARG A 65 -6.62 -20.27 -19.78
CA ARG A 65 -5.18 -20.10 -19.52
C ARG A 65 -4.37 -20.29 -20.80
N SER A 66 -4.62 -21.39 -21.52
CA SER A 66 -3.93 -21.70 -22.77
C SER A 66 -4.12 -20.61 -23.83
N ARG A 67 -5.36 -20.12 -24.00
CA ARG A 67 -5.67 -19.08 -24.99
C ARG A 67 -5.09 -17.72 -24.61
N TRP A 68 -5.12 -17.36 -23.33
CA TRP A 68 -4.50 -16.13 -22.86
C TRP A 68 -2.99 -16.14 -23.05
N LEU A 69 -2.33 -17.23 -22.66
CA LEU A 69 -0.87 -17.39 -22.79
C LEU A 69 -0.41 -17.36 -24.25
N LYS A 70 -1.21 -17.89 -25.18
CA LYS A 70 -0.95 -17.81 -26.63
C LYS A 70 -1.09 -16.41 -27.24
N LYS A 71 -1.82 -15.48 -26.59
CA LYS A 71 -1.98 -14.12 -27.11
C LYS A 71 -0.72 -13.27 -26.89
N SER A 72 -0.33 -12.50 -27.91
CA SER A 72 0.73 -11.49 -27.78
C SER A 72 0.31 -10.34 -26.87
N LYS A 73 1.26 -9.54 -26.39
CA LYS A 73 0.96 -8.35 -25.57
C LYS A 73 0.00 -7.38 -26.28
N THR A 74 0.17 -7.18 -27.59
CA THR A 74 -0.71 -6.33 -28.41
C THR A 74 -2.13 -6.89 -28.48
N GLN A 75 -2.28 -8.20 -28.72
CA GLN A 75 -3.59 -8.86 -28.77
C GLN A 75 -4.30 -8.84 -27.42
N ARG A 76 -3.56 -8.98 -26.32
CA ARG A 76 -4.09 -8.83 -24.96
C ARG A 76 -4.60 -7.41 -24.73
N LYS A 77 -3.80 -6.39 -25.08
CA LYS A 77 -4.20 -4.98 -24.98
C LYS A 77 -5.47 -4.68 -25.78
N GLU A 78 -5.54 -5.09 -27.05
CA GLU A 78 -6.71 -4.88 -27.92
C GLU A 78 -7.96 -5.54 -27.34
N MET A 79 -7.84 -6.77 -26.82
CA MET A 79 -8.94 -7.48 -26.18
C MET A 79 -9.45 -6.73 -24.93
N LEU A 80 -8.53 -6.32 -24.04
CA LEU A 80 -8.89 -5.61 -22.81
C LEU A 80 -9.57 -4.27 -23.13
N LEU A 81 -9.02 -3.48 -24.05
CA LEU A 81 -9.59 -2.19 -24.46
C LEU A 81 -10.91 -2.33 -25.21
N LYS A 82 -11.15 -3.43 -25.93
CA LYS A 82 -12.46 -3.69 -26.53
C LYS A 82 -13.56 -3.84 -25.47
N LEU A 83 -13.23 -4.41 -24.32
CA LEU A 83 -14.18 -4.68 -23.24
C LEU A 83 -14.23 -3.55 -22.20
N TRP A 84 -13.16 -2.78 -22.08
CA TRP A 84 -13.03 -1.61 -21.21
C TRP A 84 -12.27 -0.51 -21.97
N PRO A 85 -12.97 0.29 -22.80
CA PRO A 85 -12.34 1.29 -23.67
C PRO A 85 -11.46 2.31 -22.94
N ASP A 86 -11.91 2.77 -21.77
CA ASP A 86 -11.22 3.78 -20.97
C ASP A 86 -10.32 3.16 -19.87
N MET A 87 -9.72 1.99 -20.12
CA MET A 87 -8.79 1.38 -19.16
C MET A 87 -7.47 2.14 -19.16
N HIS A 88 -6.97 2.49 -17.98
CA HIS A 88 -5.71 3.21 -17.84
C HIS A 88 -4.53 2.43 -18.41
N LEU A 89 -3.59 3.15 -19.03
CA LEU A 89 -2.49 2.52 -19.78
C LEU A 89 -1.33 2.07 -18.89
N GLU A 90 -1.17 2.69 -17.72
CA GLU A 90 -0.01 2.53 -16.85
C GLU A 90 -0.40 2.00 -15.47
N HIS A 91 0.59 1.45 -14.78
CA HIS A 91 0.48 1.10 -13.37
C HIS A 91 0.19 2.34 -12.51
N ARG A 92 -0.76 2.21 -11.58
CA ARG A 92 -1.18 3.26 -10.62
C ARG A 92 -1.49 4.61 -11.28
N PRO A 93 -2.56 4.68 -12.11
CA PRO A 93 -2.99 5.94 -12.73
C PRO A 93 -3.27 7.06 -11.72
N ASP A 94 -3.62 6.70 -10.49
CA ASP A 94 -3.83 7.62 -9.39
C ASP A 94 -2.56 8.40 -9.00
N MET A 95 -1.36 7.83 -9.20
CA MET A 95 -0.09 8.49 -8.94
C MET A 95 0.22 9.55 -10.00
N ARG A 96 -0.02 9.26 -11.29
CA ARG A 96 0.05 10.28 -12.35
C ARG A 96 -1.01 11.35 -12.14
N ALA A 97 -2.25 10.95 -11.87
CA ALA A 97 -3.35 11.87 -11.62
C ALA A 97 -3.07 12.79 -10.43
N LEU A 98 -2.45 12.27 -9.36
CA LEU A 98 -1.99 13.05 -8.23
C LEU A 98 -0.95 14.10 -8.64
N ARG A 99 0.03 13.70 -9.44
CA ARG A 99 1.09 14.58 -9.96
C ARG A 99 0.56 15.66 -10.89
N GLU A 100 -0.38 15.31 -11.76
CA GLU A 100 -1.09 16.20 -12.68
C GLU A 100 -2.20 17.02 -12.00
N ARG A 101 -2.47 16.76 -10.72
CA ARG A 101 -3.54 17.39 -9.93
C ARG A 101 -4.94 17.19 -10.54
N SER A 102 -5.16 16.03 -11.15
CA SER A 102 -6.48 15.62 -11.61
C SER A 102 -7.45 15.52 -10.44
N THR A 103 -8.69 15.94 -10.68
CA THR A 103 -9.84 15.79 -9.78
C THR A 103 -10.86 14.78 -10.30
N LYS A 104 -10.57 14.11 -11.42
CA LYS A 104 -11.48 13.13 -12.03
C LYS A 104 -11.53 11.89 -11.16
N ARG A 105 -12.74 11.49 -10.76
CA ARG A 105 -12.97 10.35 -9.88
C ARG A 105 -12.39 9.05 -10.46
N GLU A 106 -12.54 8.85 -11.76
CA GLU A 106 -12.16 7.64 -12.49
C GLU A 106 -10.67 7.33 -12.38
N ASP A 107 -9.82 8.37 -12.30
CA ASP A 107 -8.37 8.22 -12.19
C ASP A 107 -7.93 7.60 -10.87
N PHE A 108 -8.77 7.66 -9.84
CA PHE A 108 -8.45 7.19 -8.49
C PHE A 108 -9.15 5.90 -8.07
N MET A 109 -10.12 5.41 -8.86
CA MET A 109 -10.97 4.27 -8.49
C MET A 109 -10.42 2.90 -8.90
N TRP A 110 -9.80 2.80 -10.07
CA TRP A 110 -9.50 1.52 -10.71
C TRP A 110 -7.99 1.31 -10.82
N THR A 111 -7.28 1.60 -9.73
CA THR A 111 -5.82 1.79 -9.71
C THR A 111 -5.03 0.55 -10.15
N TYR A 112 -5.56 -0.64 -9.90
CA TYR A 112 -4.97 -1.91 -10.34
C TYR A 112 -5.57 -2.46 -11.65
N MET A 113 -6.55 -1.80 -12.25
CA MET A 113 -7.12 -2.20 -13.53
C MET A 113 -6.47 -1.40 -14.66
N ASN A 114 -5.25 -1.79 -15.02
CA ASN A 114 -4.45 -1.10 -16.04
C ASN A 114 -3.83 -2.06 -17.07
N ILE A 115 -3.48 -1.50 -18.23
CA ILE A 115 -2.92 -2.26 -19.35
C ILE A 115 -1.50 -2.74 -19.06
N GLU A 116 -0.65 -1.92 -18.43
CA GLU A 116 0.74 -2.23 -18.11
C GLU A 116 0.86 -3.57 -17.35
N ASP A 117 0.04 -3.74 -16.32
CA ASP A 117 0.06 -4.90 -15.45
C ASP A 117 -0.70 -6.10 -16.04
N LEU A 118 -1.94 -5.88 -16.51
CA LEU A 118 -2.82 -6.97 -16.91
C LEU A 118 -2.31 -7.71 -18.15
N VAL A 119 -1.63 -7.00 -19.07
CA VAL A 119 -1.01 -7.62 -20.25
C VAL A 119 0.22 -8.44 -19.86
N GLY A 120 0.85 -8.13 -18.73
CA GLY A 120 2.05 -8.77 -18.20
C GLY A 120 1.82 -10.20 -17.72
N GLY A 121 2.61 -11.13 -18.27
CA GLY A 121 2.75 -12.50 -17.75
C GLY A 121 1.41 -13.20 -17.45
N LYS A 122 1.19 -13.46 -16.17
CA LYS A 122 0.07 -14.20 -15.57
C LYS A 122 -0.87 -13.32 -14.74
N THR A 123 -0.66 -12.01 -14.65
CA THR A 123 -1.39 -11.10 -13.75
C THR A 123 -2.90 -11.17 -13.97
N PHE A 124 -3.34 -11.10 -15.23
CA PHE A 124 -4.75 -11.29 -15.58
C PHE A 124 -5.30 -12.66 -15.14
N LEU A 125 -4.51 -13.73 -15.26
CA LEU A 125 -4.94 -15.07 -14.84
C LEU A 125 -5.01 -15.21 -13.31
N LEU A 126 -4.10 -14.55 -12.58
CA LEU A 126 -4.16 -14.46 -11.12
C LEU A 126 -5.44 -13.77 -10.66
N LEU A 127 -5.75 -12.61 -11.27
CA LEU A 127 -6.99 -11.86 -11.00
C LEU A 127 -8.23 -12.70 -11.29
N LEU A 128 -8.23 -13.41 -12.42
CA LEU A 128 -9.35 -14.25 -12.83
C LEU A 128 -9.58 -15.39 -11.85
N ASN A 129 -8.51 -16.12 -11.50
CA ASN A 129 -8.57 -17.26 -10.58
C ASN A 129 -8.95 -16.83 -9.16
N SER A 130 -8.39 -15.74 -8.66
CA SER A 130 -8.69 -15.24 -7.31
C SER A 130 -10.16 -14.84 -7.19
N ARG A 131 -10.67 -14.03 -8.12
CA ARG A 131 -12.04 -13.50 -8.14
C ARG A 131 -13.10 -14.55 -8.48
N SER A 132 -12.74 -15.64 -9.17
CA SER A 132 -13.68 -16.73 -9.46
C SER A 132 -13.83 -17.72 -8.31
N ARG A 133 -12.78 -17.95 -7.52
CA ARG A 133 -12.77 -19.00 -6.47
C ARG A 133 -13.15 -18.51 -5.09
N HIS A 134 -13.15 -17.20 -4.85
CA HIS A 134 -13.39 -16.61 -3.54
C HIS A 134 -14.58 -15.67 -3.61
N LEU A 135 -15.34 -15.59 -2.52
CA LEU A 135 -16.52 -14.76 -2.45
C LEU A 135 -16.16 -13.27 -2.47
N PRO A 136 -17.05 -12.39 -2.97
CA PRO A 136 -16.76 -10.95 -3.10
C PRO A 136 -16.34 -10.28 -1.78
N HIS A 137 -16.89 -10.70 -0.64
CA HIS A 137 -16.57 -10.13 0.67
C HIS A 137 -15.09 -10.25 1.03
N CYS A 138 -14.40 -11.30 0.56
CA CYS A 138 -12.98 -11.54 0.86
C CYS A 138 -12.09 -10.39 0.36
N PHE A 139 -12.54 -9.65 -0.64
CA PHE A 139 -11.79 -8.58 -1.29
C PHE A 139 -12.19 -7.18 -0.83
N ALA A 140 -13.22 -7.03 0.00
CA ALA A 140 -13.82 -5.73 0.32
C ALA A 140 -12.80 -4.70 0.84
N LEU A 141 -11.92 -5.11 1.76
CA LEU A 141 -10.87 -4.25 2.30
C LEU A 141 -9.80 -3.92 1.25
N GLN A 142 -9.38 -4.90 0.46
CA GLN A 142 -8.37 -4.71 -0.58
C GLN A 142 -8.88 -3.79 -1.69
N ASP A 143 -10.13 -3.95 -2.10
CA ASP A 143 -10.81 -3.09 -3.07
C ASP A 143 -10.86 -1.65 -2.57
N LEU A 144 -11.17 -1.44 -1.29
CA LEU A 144 -11.14 -0.12 -0.67
C LEU A 144 -9.73 0.48 -0.63
N GLU A 145 -8.75 -0.25 -0.08
CA GLU A 145 -7.37 0.23 0.09
C GLU A 145 -6.67 0.49 -1.24
N SER A 146 -7.05 -0.21 -2.32
CA SER A 146 -6.51 0.05 -3.65
C SER A 146 -6.74 1.48 -4.13
N SER A 147 -7.79 2.14 -3.63
CA SER A 147 -8.19 3.50 -4.00
C SER A 147 -7.93 4.52 -2.89
N ARG A 148 -6.98 4.22 -1.99
CA ARG A 148 -6.66 5.03 -0.81
C ARG A 148 -6.50 6.52 -1.12
N ILE A 149 -5.75 6.88 -2.16
CA ILE A 149 -5.51 8.28 -2.54
C ILE A 149 -6.83 8.99 -2.81
N GLY A 150 -7.72 8.41 -3.61
CA GLY A 150 -9.02 8.99 -3.94
C GLY A 150 -9.97 9.08 -2.76
N ILE A 151 -9.89 8.14 -1.81
CA ILE A 151 -10.68 8.15 -0.58
C ILE A 151 -10.22 9.25 0.37
N VAL A 152 -8.91 9.33 0.64
CA VAL A 152 -8.33 10.32 1.56
C VAL A 152 -8.47 11.73 1.00
N LYS A 153 -8.40 11.90 -0.33
CA LYS A 153 -8.67 13.17 -1.01
C LYS A 153 -10.14 13.50 -1.21
N HIS A 154 -11.06 12.64 -0.75
CA HIS A 154 -12.51 12.81 -0.91
C HIS A 154 -12.99 12.92 -2.37
N LEU A 155 -12.23 12.36 -3.32
CA LEU A 155 -12.58 12.31 -4.74
C LEU A 155 -13.53 11.15 -5.07
N ILE A 156 -13.52 10.10 -4.24
CA ILE A 156 -14.36 8.91 -4.43
C ILE A 156 -15.49 8.83 -3.42
N THR A 157 -15.17 9.04 -2.14
CA THR A 157 -16.11 8.97 -1.01
C THR A 157 -16.26 10.36 -0.40
N ARG A 158 -17.50 10.83 -0.23
CA ARG A 158 -17.78 12.12 0.41
C ARG A 158 -17.63 12.00 1.93
N ARG A 159 -16.99 12.98 2.56
CA ARG A 159 -16.99 13.10 4.03
C ARG A 159 -18.38 13.57 4.49
N GLY A 160 -19.23 12.62 4.86
CA GLY A 160 -20.53 12.92 5.44
C GLY A 160 -20.41 13.35 6.90
N SER A 161 -20.83 14.57 7.23
CA SER A 161 -21.22 14.91 8.61
C SER A 161 -22.64 14.42 8.89
N LYS A 162 -23.04 14.34 10.17
CA LYS A 162 -24.43 14.03 10.55
C LYS A 162 -25.45 14.98 9.89
N GLN A 163 -25.04 16.19 9.55
CA GLN A 163 -25.86 17.21 8.88
C GLN A 163 -25.91 17.05 7.35
N THR A 164 -24.96 16.34 6.74
CA THR A 164 -24.80 16.28 5.26
C THR A 164 -24.93 14.87 4.67
N CYS A 165 -25.05 13.83 5.51
CA CYS A 165 -25.17 12.44 5.05
C CYS A 165 -26.38 11.71 5.68
N PRO A 166 -27.42 11.38 4.88
CA PRO A 166 -28.60 10.60 5.31
C PRO A 166 -28.27 9.30 6.03
N LEU A 167 -27.15 8.69 5.68
CA LEU A 167 -26.75 7.35 6.09
C LEU A 167 -25.73 7.35 7.24
N PHE A 168 -25.47 8.51 7.86
CA PHE A 168 -24.46 8.64 8.92
C PHE A 168 -24.71 7.70 10.12
N GLU A 169 -25.98 7.50 10.50
CA GLU A 169 -26.37 6.59 11.59
C GLU A 169 -26.47 5.12 11.15
N TYR A 170 -26.22 4.83 9.88
CA TYR A 170 -26.28 3.50 9.31
C TYR A 170 -24.88 2.93 9.05
N VAL A 171 -24.82 1.61 8.98
CA VAL A 171 -23.67 0.88 8.43
C VAL A 171 -24.15 -0.08 7.36
N MET A 172 -23.28 -0.32 6.39
CA MET A 172 -23.49 -1.35 5.37
C MET A 172 -22.70 -2.60 5.75
N LEU A 173 -23.40 -3.73 5.84
CA LEU A 173 -22.82 -5.04 6.11
C LEU A 173 -22.37 -5.68 4.81
N ILE A 174 -21.11 -6.11 4.76
CA ILE A 174 -20.50 -6.82 3.64
C ILE A 174 -20.10 -8.18 4.19
N GLU A 175 -21.07 -9.09 4.27
CA GLU A 175 -20.96 -10.36 5.00
C GLU A 175 -20.43 -11.51 4.14
N ASP A 176 -20.01 -12.57 4.82
CA ASP A 176 -19.33 -13.74 4.26
C ASP A 176 -20.25 -14.78 3.61
N GLN A 177 -21.56 -14.55 3.66
CA GLN A 177 -22.57 -15.50 3.21
C GLN A 177 -23.02 -15.25 1.76
N VAL A 178 -23.34 -16.34 1.06
CA VAL A 178 -23.98 -16.32 -0.28
C VAL A 178 -25.49 -16.09 -0.19
N ILE A 179 -26.02 -15.82 1.00
CA ILE A 179 -27.46 -15.69 1.23
C ILE A 179 -27.95 -14.40 0.58
N PRO A 180 -28.99 -14.46 -0.29
CA PRO A 180 -29.61 -13.27 -0.85
C PRO A 180 -30.11 -12.35 0.28
N GLY A 181 -29.52 -11.15 0.38
CA GLY A 181 -29.95 -10.11 1.31
C GLY A 181 -29.09 -9.91 2.57
N SER A 182 -27.94 -10.57 2.71
CA SER A 182 -26.94 -10.23 3.75
C SER A 182 -25.84 -9.28 3.24
N TYR A 183 -25.44 -9.44 1.99
CA TYR A 183 -24.40 -8.63 1.35
C TYR A 183 -24.94 -7.27 0.88
N GLY A 184 -24.31 -6.18 1.33
CA GLY A 184 -24.75 -4.81 1.03
C GLY A 184 -25.90 -4.33 1.91
N THR A 185 -26.20 -5.03 3.01
CA THR A 185 -27.37 -4.71 3.84
C THR A 185 -27.10 -3.50 4.71
N ILE A 186 -27.98 -2.50 4.61
CA ILE A 186 -27.87 -1.26 5.37
C ILE A 186 -28.68 -1.42 6.66
N VAL A 187 -28.03 -1.27 7.82
CA VAL A 187 -28.65 -1.40 9.15
C VAL A 187 -28.35 -0.18 10.00
N LEU A 188 -29.26 0.16 10.92
CA LEU A 188 -29.08 1.27 11.85
C LEU A 188 -28.10 0.86 12.96
N LYS A 189 -27.06 1.67 13.18
CA LYS A 189 -26.00 1.41 14.19
C LYS A 189 -26.56 1.18 15.58
N ALA A 190 -27.61 1.91 15.96
CA ALA A 190 -28.15 1.93 17.32
C ALA A 190 -29.02 0.70 17.67
N THR A 191 -29.47 -0.07 16.69
CA THR A 191 -30.42 -1.17 16.93
C THR A 191 -29.89 -2.54 16.55
N ASP A 192 -28.84 -2.59 15.74
CA ASP A 192 -28.32 -3.85 15.23
C ASP A 192 -27.18 -4.39 16.11
N VAL A 193 -27.39 -5.57 16.68
CA VAL A 193 -26.44 -6.23 17.58
C VAL A 193 -25.13 -6.57 16.86
N HIS A 194 -25.15 -6.85 15.55
CA HIS A 194 -23.94 -7.06 14.76
C HIS A 194 -23.22 -5.74 14.47
N ALA A 195 -23.94 -4.66 14.18
CA ALA A 195 -23.34 -3.32 14.06
C ALA A 195 -22.71 -2.84 15.39
N GLN A 196 -23.34 -3.17 16.53
CA GLN A 196 -22.87 -2.79 17.87
C GLN A 196 -21.74 -3.68 18.39
N ARG A 197 -21.86 -5.00 18.23
CA ARG A 197 -20.91 -5.97 18.81
C ARG A 197 -19.78 -6.35 17.87
N LYS A 198 -20.00 -6.37 16.55
CA LYS A 198 -18.96 -6.86 15.62
C LYS A 198 -18.04 -5.76 15.09
N GLN A 199 -18.34 -4.47 15.29
CA GLN A 199 -17.66 -3.36 14.59
C GLN A 199 -17.51 -3.62 13.07
N ASN A 200 -18.37 -4.46 12.48
CA ASN A 200 -18.12 -5.09 11.18
C ASN A 200 -18.80 -4.39 10.00
N GLY A 201 -19.52 -3.31 10.29
CA GLY A 201 -20.21 -2.51 9.27
C GLY A 201 -19.30 -1.45 8.65
N TRP A 202 -19.39 -1.28 7.35
CA TRP A 202 -18.75 -0.20 6.61
C TRP A 202 -19.60 1.07 6.67
N ALA A 203 -18.96 2.22 6.60
CA ALA A 203 -19.68 3.45 6.29
C ALA A 203 -20.38 3.26 4.91
N PRO A 204 -21.66 3.60 4.75
CA PRO A 204 -22.41 3.25 3.54
C PRO A 204 -21.80 3.82 2.25
N ASP A 205 -21.18 4.99 2.28
CA ASP A 205 -20.40 5.56 1.17
C ASP A 205 -19.25 4.64 0.73
N LYS A 206 -18.48 4.12 1.68
CA LYS A 206 -17.41 3.13 1.43
C LYS A 206 -17.98 1.81 0.95
N GLY A 207 -19.09 1.36 1.54
CA GLY A 207 -19.78 0.13 1.15
C GLY A 207 -20.27 0.18 -0.29
N PHE A 208 -20.94 1.26 -0.70
CA PHE A 208 -21.36 1.47 -2.09
C PHE A 208 -20.19 1.50 -3.05
N PHE A 209 -19.09 2.16 -2.67
CA PHE A 209 -17.88 2.17 -3.48
C PHE A 209 -17.31 0.76 -3.69
N ILE A 210 -17.21 -0.06 -2.64
CA ILE A 210 -16.77 -1.46 -2.74
C ILE A 210 -17.68 -2.23 -3.70
N MET A 211 -19.00 -2.07 -3.56
CA MET A 211 -19.96 -2.77 -4.41
C MET A 211 -19.87 -2.34 -5.88
N GLU A 212 -19.72 -1.04 -6.14
CA GLU A 212 -19.52 -0.49 -7.49
C GLU A 212 -18.25 -1.07 -8.12
N LEU A 213 -17.18 -1.14 -7.32
CA LEU A 213 -15.90 -1.71 -7.71
C LEU A 213 -16.06 -3.17 -8.16
N GLN A 214 -16.64 -3.98 -7.28
CA GLN A 214 -16.80 -5.41 -7.50
C GLN A 214 -17.78 -5.74 -8.63
N GLU A 215 -18.88 -5.00 -8.76
CA GLU A 215 -19.88 -5.22 -9.80
C GLU A 215 -19.26 -5.07 -11.20
N ARG A 216 -18.59 -3.94 -11.45
CA ARG A 216 -17.97 -3.68 -12.76
C ARG A 216 -16.84 -4.67 -13.05
N LEU A 217 -16.01 -4.97 -12.05
CA LEU A 217 -14.90 -5.91 -12.19
C LEU A 217 -15.39 -7.31 -12.59
N LEU A 218 -16.35 -7.86 -11.86
CA LEU A 218 -16.85 -9.21 -12.12
C LEU A 218 -17.54 -9.31 -13.47
N GLN A 219 -18.35 -8.31 -13.85
CA GLN A 219 -18.96 -8.24 -15.17
C GLN A 219 -17.90 -8.20 -16.29
N PHE A 220 -16.84 -7.43 -16.08
CA PHE A 220 -15.72 -7.35 -17.02
C PHE A 220 -15.00 -8.70 -17.17
N LEU A 221 -14.72 -9.39 -16.06
CA LEU A 221 -14.05 -10.71 -16.08
C LEU A 221 -14.91 -11.76 -16.80
N VAL A 222 -16.22 -11.78 -16.57
CA VAL A 222 -17.15 -12.67 -17.31
C VAL A 222 -17.08 -12.39 -18.81
N LYS A 223 -17.13 -11.12 -19.24
CA LYS A 223 -16.99 -10.75 -20.66
C LYS A 223 -15.64 -11.17 -21.24
N CYS A 224 -14.56 -11.07 -20.46
CA CYS A 224 -13.25 -11.55 -20.89
C CYS A 224 -13.26 -13.05 -21.15
N CYS A 225 -13.87 -13.85 -20.28
CA CYS A 225 -14.02 -15.29 -20.47
C CYS A 225 -14.83 -15.61 -21.74
N GLN A 226 -15.94 -14.90 -21.97
CA GLN A 226 -16.76 -15.07 -23.18
C GLN A 226 -15.97 -14.82 -24.46
N VAL A 227 -15.12 -13.78 -24.49
CA VAL A 227 -14.25 -13.50 -25.64
C VAL A 227 -13.15 -14.55 -25.80
N LEU A 228 -12.61 -15.07 -24.69
CA LEU A 228 -11.62 -16.15 -24.74
C LEU A 228 -12.24 -17.48 -25.19
N LEU A 229 -13.51 -17.71 -24.91
CA LEU A 229 -14.28 -18.92 -25.26
C LEU A 229 -15.24 -18.66 -26.43
N TRP A 230 -14.80 -17.89 -27.42
CA TRP A 230 -15.61 -17.42 -28.56
C TRP A 230 -16.27 -18.53 -29.40
N ASP A 231 -15.75 -19.76 -29.32
CA ASP A 231 -16.22 -20.95 -30.04
C ASP A 231 -17.31 -21.73 -29.28
N GLN A 232 -17.65 -21.33 -28.06
CA GLN A 232 -18.68 -21.96 -27.24
C GLN A 232 -19.89 -21.03 -27.08
N PRO A 233 -21.13 -21.51 -27.28
CA PRO A 233 -22.31 -20.70 -27.05
C PRO A 233 -22.46 -20.40 -25.56
N LEU A 234 -23.05 -19.24 -25.24
CA LEU A 234 -23.11 -18.70 -23.89
C LEU A 234 -23.76 -19.66 -22.87
N ASP A 235 -24.80 -20.37 -23.31
CA ASP A 235 -25.53 -21.34 -22.49
C ASP A 235 -24.67 -22.54 -22.11
N ASN A 236 -23.72 -22.94 -22.97
CA ASN A 236 -22.81 -24.05 -22.69
C ASN A 236 -21.71 -23.67 -21.70
N LEU A 237 -21.41 -22.38 -21.51
CA LEU A 237 -20.31 -21.94 -20.64
C LEU A 237 -20.57 -22.22 -19.15
N ILE A 238 -21.84 -22.38 -18.77
CA ILE A 238 -22.30 -22.56 -17.39
C ILE A 238 -23.16 -23.81 -17.21
N ASP A 239 -23.26 -24.65 -18.25
CA ASP A 239 -24.10 -25.84 -18.25
C ASP A 239 -23.62 -26.85 -17.19
N ASP A 240 -24.51 -27.20 -16.27
CA ASP A 240 -24.28 -28.18 -15.22
C ASP A 240 -24.16 -29.63 -15.76
N SER A 241 -24.47 -29.85 -17.04
CA SER A 241 -24.22 -31.12 -17.74
C SER A 241 -22.74 -31.36 -18.10
N ILE A 242 -21.92 -30.31 -18.18
CA ILE A 242 -20.49 -30.42 -18.50
C ILE A 242 -19.73 -30.91 -17.28
N THR A 243 -19.00 -32.01 -17.44
CA THR A 243 -18.14 -32.56 -16.38
C THR A 243 -17.08 -31.54 -15.97
N ILE A 244 -16.99 -31.26 -14.66
CA ILE A 244 -15.95 -30.40 -14.08
C ILE A 244 -14.61 -31.14 -14.23
N PRO A 245 -13.65 -30.62 -15.02
CA PRO A 245 -12.32 -31.20 -15.12
C PRO A 245 -11.58 -31.14 -13.78
N LEU A 246 -10.51 -31.91 -13.64
CA LEU A 246 -9.62 -31.76 -12.49
C LEU A 246 -9.11 -30.31 -12.45
N GLU A 247 -9.06 -29.73 -11.26
CA GLU A 247 -8.52 -28.38 -11.08
C GLU A 247 -7.08 -28.32 -11.61
N PRO A 248 -6.78 -27.35 -12.50
CA PRO A 248 -5.45 -27.25 -13.07
C PRO A 248 -4.44 -26.76 -12.04
N GLU A 249 -3.17 -27.10 -12.25
CA GLU A 249 -2.08 -26.75 -11.33
C GLU A 249 -2.12 -25.27 -10.94
N ARG A 250 -1.73 -24.97 -9.69
CA ARG A 250 -1.70 -23.58 -9.21
C ARG A 250 -0.88 -22.73 -10.17
N ILE A 251 -1.37 -21.53 -10.49
CA ILE A 251 -0.63 -20.57 -11.30
C ILE A 251 0.67 -20.26 -10.56
N ALA A 252 1.77 -20.85 -11.02
CA ALA A 252 3.04 -20.80 -10.33
C ALA A 252 3.47 -19.35 -10.14
N ALA A 253 4.03 -19.08 -8.98
CA ALA A 253 4.70 -17.83 -8.71
C ALA A 253 5.85 -17.63 -9.73
N THR A 254 6.17 -16.40 -10.14
CA THR A 254 7.35 -16.16 -10.99
C THR A 254 8.59 -16.40 -10.14
N ALA A 255 8.96 -17.67 -10.03
CA ALA A 255 10.22 -18.15 -9.53
C ALA A 255 10.63 -19.30 -10.47
N PRO A 256 11.89 -19.36 -10.91
CA PRO A 256 12.42 -20.62 -11.46
C PRO A 256 12.19 -21.71 -10.41
N ALA A 257 11.95 -22.95 -10.86
CA ALA A 257 11.53 -24.09 -10.04
C ALA A 257 12.44 -24.42 -8.84
N ASP A 258 13.59 -23.75 -8.72
CA ASP A 258 14.60 -23.92 -7.68
C ASP A 258 14.57 -22.82 -6.59
N SER A 259 13.65 -21.85 -6.65
CA SER A 259 13.53 -20.81 -5.62
C SER A 259 12.25 -21.00 -4.80
N GLU A 260 12.40 -21.61 -3.62
CA GLU A 260 11.32 -21.80 -2.63
C GLU A 260 10.71 -20.46 -2.14
N TYR A 261 11.30 -19.31 -2.48
CA TYR A 261 10.87 -18.00 -2.01
C TYR A 261 10.72 -17.00 -3.16
N LEU A 262 9.48 -16.57 -3.43
CA LEU A 262 9.20 -15.36 -4.22
C LEU A 262 9.91 -14.15 -3.62
N SER A 263 10.54 -13.33 -4.47
CA SER A 263 11.02 -12.03 -4.04
C SER A 263 9.87 -11.17 -3.50
N LEU A 264 10.14 -10.39 -2.46
CA LEU A 264 9.15 -9.48 -1.85
C LEU A 264 8.50 -8.55 -2.89
N ALA A 265 9.28 -8.03 -3.83
CA ALA A 265 8.79 -7.19 -4.93
C ALA A 265 7.77 -7.91 -5.84
N THR A 266 7.92 -9.23 -6.06
CA THR A 266 6.95 -10.01 -6.84
C THR A 266 5.65 -10.19 -6.05
N ILE A 267 5.75 -10.40 -4.74
CA ILE A 267 4.59 -10.55 -3.85
C ILE A 267 3.77 -9.27 -3.81
N ILE A 268 4.43 -8.11 -3.67
CA ILE A 268 3.78 -6.80 -3.65
C ILE A 268 3.09 -6.53 -5.00
N ALA A 269 3.79 -6.71 -6.12
CA ALA A 269 3.24 -6.45 -7.45
C ALA A 269 2.06 -7.37 -7.81
N GLU A 270 2.06 -8.62 -7.33
CA GLU A 270 0.96 -9.56 -7.54
C GLU A 270 -0.18 -9.41 -6.52
N ALA A 271 0.04 -8.70 -5.40
CA ALA A 271 -0.91 -8.63 -4.31
C ALA A 271 -2.31 -8.15 -4.75
N PRO A 272 -2.48 -7.07 -5.56
CA PRO A 272 -3.79 -6.59 -6.02
C PRO A 272 -4.63 -7.64 -6.78
N TYR A 273 -3.96 -8.63 -7.37
CA TYR A 273 -4.56 -9.64 -8.23
C TYR A 273 -4.76 -10.99 -7.53
N ARG A 274 -4.26 -11.12 -6.30
CA ARG A 274 -4.40 -12.32 -5.47
C ARG A 274 -5.48 -12.11 -4.42
N VAL A 275 -5.90 -13.22 -3.81
CA VAL A 275 -6.74 -13.20 -2.61
C VAL A 275 -5.94 -12.54 -1.48
N PRO A 276 -6.55 -11.63 -0.70
CA PRO A 276 -5.92 -11.08 0.49
C PRO A 276 -5.34 -12.19 1.36
N SER A 277 -4.03 -12.14 1.57
CA SER A 277 -3.33 -13.12 2.39
C SER A 277 -3.68 -12.87 3.85
N LYS A 278 -4.01 -13.94 4.58
CA LYS A 278 -3.97 -13.90 6.05
C LYS A 278 -2.53 -13.62 6.47
N PRO A 279 -2.29 -12.86 7.56
CA PRO A 279 -0.93 -12.64 8.01
C PRO A 279 -0.32 -13.98 8.39
N ASP A 280 0.90 -14.18 7.93
CA ASP A 280 1.72 -15.30 8.34
C ASP A 280 2.68 -14.77 9.42
N PHE A 281 2.23 -14.82 10.68
CA PHE A 281 3.02 -14.34 11.81
C PHE A 281 4.33 -15.10 11.95
N GLN A 282 4.38 -16.37 11.53
CA GLN A 282 5.59 -17.17 11.54
C GLN A 282 6.58 -16.68 10.49
N ARG A 283 6.10 -16.37 9.28
CA ARG A 283 6.93 -15.74 8.25
C ARG A 283 7.44 -14.36 8.67
N LEU A 284 6.58 -13.54 9.27
CA LEU A 284 7.00 -12.22 9.80
C LEU A 284 8.07 -12.38 10.88
N LYS A 285 7.92 -13.38 11.76
CA LYS A 285 8.94 -13.72 12.75
C LYS A 285 10.25 -14.12 12.08
N CYS A 286 10.24 -15.05 11.11
CA CYS A 286 11.44 -15.46 10.39
C CYS A 286 12.16 -14.26 9.75
N LEU A 287 11.41 -13.33 9.14
CA LEU A 287 11.97 -12.11 8.58
C LEU A 287 12.63 -11.23 9.64
N ALA A 288 12.00 -11.06 10.80
CA ALA A 288 12.58 -10.31 11.92
C ALA A 288 13.83 -10.98 12.50
N THR A 289 13.85 -12.32 12.59
CA THR A 289 15.03 -13.11 12.99
C THR A 289 16.17 -12.88 12.02
N CYS A 290 15.94 -13.02 10.70
CA CYS A 290 16.97 -12.77 9.69
C CYS A 290 17.52 -11.33 9.77
N LYS A 291 16.66 -10.34 9.96
CA LYS A 291 17.09 -8.93 10.10
C LYS A 291 17.88 -8.67 11.39
N ARG A 292 17.54 -9.35 12.48
CA ARG A 292 18.32 -9.30 13.72
C ARG A 292 19.71 -9.91 13.52
N GLU A 293 19.79 -11.08 12.88
CA GLU A 293 21.06 -11.76 12.58
C GLU A 293 21.94 -10.94 11.64
N GLU A 294 21.37 -10.37 10.57
CA GLU A 294 22.06 -9.45 9.66
C GLU A 294 22.65 -8.24 10.41
N ALA A 295 21.88 -7.65 11.33
CA ALA A 295 22.35 -6.54 12.15
C ALA A 295 23.43 -6.95 13.16
N GLU A 296 23.36 -8.17 13.70
CA GLU A 296 24.36 -8.74 14.61
C GLU A 296 25.69 -8.99 13.87
N ASP A 297 25.64 -9.62 12.71
CA ASP A 297 26.79 -9.86 11.84
C ASP A 297 27.45 -8.53 11.42
N HIS A 298 26.64 -7.52 11.09
CA HIS A 298 27.14 -6.18 10.78
C HIS A 298 27.90 -5.56 11.97
N ILE A 299 27.41 -5.70 13.21
CA ILE A 299 28.10 -5.24 14.41
C ILE A 299 29.45 -5.96 14.59
N TRP A 300 29.49 -7.28 14.36
CA TRP A 300 30.72 -8.05 14.47
C TRP A 300 31.75 -7.62 13.42
N ALA A 301 31.35 -7.51 12.15
CA ALA A 301 32.22 -7.05 11.07
C ALA A 301 32.83 -5.67 11.36
N LEU A 302 32.03 -4.73 11.89
CA LEU A 302 32.50 -3.40 12.28
C LEU A 302 33.50 -3.39 13.45
N ARG A 303 33.50 -4.43 14.28
CA ARG A 303 34.42 -4.57 15.42
C ARG A 303 35.70 -5.30 15.05
N GLU A 304 35.62 -6.23 14.10
CA GLU A 304 36.71 -7.12 13.73
C GLU A 304 37.55 -6.59 12.55
N ASP A 305 36.94 -5.83 11.64
CA ASP A 305 37.59 -5.27 10.46
C ASP A 305 37.61 -3.73 10.47
N PRO A 306 38.77 -3.11 10.78
CA PRO A 306 38.93 -1.65 10.74
C PRO A 306 38.69 -1.04 9.36
N GLN A 307 39.01 -1.76 8.28
CA GLN A 307 38.80 -1.28 6.91
C GLN A 307 37.30 -1.23 6.60
N TYR A 308 36.56 -2.28 6.96
CA TYR A 308 35.11 -2.29 6.84
C TYR A 308 34.47 -1.14 7.65
N PHE A 309 34.92 -0.90 8.88
CA PHE A 309 34.46 0.24 9.67
C PHE A 309 34.72 1.59 8.99
N GLU A 310 35.93 1.80 8.46
CA GLU A 310 36.27 3.02 7.73
C GLU A 310 35.38 3.22 6.49
N GLU A 311 35.16 2.17 5.70
CA GLU A 311 34.31 2.20 4.51
C GLU A 311 32.87 2.59 4.87
N GLN A 312 32.26 1.92 5.85
CA GLN A 312 30.87 2.16 6.25
C GLN A 312 30.65 3.57 6.83
N VAL A 313 31.58 4.06 7.65
CA VAL A 313 31.49 5.42 8.22
C VAL A 313 31.67 6.49 7.14
N ASN A 314 32.52 6.25 6.14
CA ASN A 314 32.68 7.16 5.01
C ASN A 314 31.45 7.17 4.10
N ASP A 315 30.79 6.03 3.90
CA ASP A 315 29.51 5.95 3.19
C ASP A 315 28.42 6.73 3.93
N GLU A 316 28.29 6.57 5.25
CA GLU A 316 27.35 7.36 6.07
C GLU A 316 27.66 8.87 5.98
N ARG A 317 28.94 9.24 5.97
CA ARG A 317 29.38 10.64 5.80
C ARG A 317 28.96 11.20 4.45
N ALA A 318 29.12 10.44 3.37
CA ALA A 318 28.75 10.88 2.02
C ALA A 318 27.25 11.20 1.91
N HIS A 319 26.42 10.52 2.72
CA HIS A 319 24.97 10.71 2.79
C HIS A 319 24.53 11.62 3.95
N TRP A 320 25.45 12.37 4.55
CA TRP A 320 25.14 13.37 5.56
C TRP A 320 24.91 14.75 4.93
N PRO A 321 23.72 15.36 5.06
CA PRO A 321 23.36 16.61 4.41
C PRO A 321 24.37 17.76 4.56
N ALA A 322 24.96 17.89 5.73
CA ALA A 322 25.92 18.97 6.00
C ALA A 322 27.24 18.78 5.22
N PHE A 323 27.64 17.53 4.95
CA PHE A 323 28.86 17.24 4.19
C PHE A 323 28.64 17.30 2.68
N ALA A 324 27.48 16.83 2.19
CA ALA A 324 27.14 16.92 0.77
C ALA A 324 27.20 18.37 0.25
N LEU A 325 26.79 19.36 1.06
CA LEU A 325 26.84 20.78 0.69
C LEU A 325 28.27 21.36 0.64
N VAL A 326 29.17 20.87 1.47
CA VAL A 326 30.56 21.34 1.56
C VAL A 326 31.41 20.75 0.43
N ILE A 327 31.02 19.59 -0.10
CA ILE A 327 31.72 18.92 -1.21
C ILE A 327 31.43 19.63 -2.54
N ASP A 328 30.20 20.10 -2.76
CA ASP A 328 29.75 20.65 -4.05
C ASP A 328 30.00 22.16 -4.25
N ASP A 329 30.31 22.93 -3.19
CA ASP A 329 30.52 24.38 -3.29
C ASP A 329 31.86 24.81 -2.65
N GLU A 330 32.86 25.09 -3.49
CA GLU A 330 34.18 25.57 -3.08
C GLU A 330 34.10 26.86 -2.25
N SER A 331 33.11 27.72 -2.51
CA SER A 331 32.91 28.96 -1.75
C SER A 331 32.41 28.67 -0.33
N VAL A 332 31.64 27.60 -0.13
CA VAL A 332 31.22 27.13 1.19
C VAL A 332 32.39 26.49 1.92
N ARG A 333 33.16 25.63 1.24
CA ARG A 333 34.33 24.94 1.81
C ARG A 333 35.38 25.91 2.36
N ALA A 334 35.60 27.05 1.70
CA ALA A 334 36.54 28.08 2.14
C ALA A 334 36.17 28.73 3.50
N HIS A 335 34.91 28.64 3.92
CA HIS A 335 34.41 29.27 5.16
C HIS A 335 34.19 28.26 6.31
N VAL A 336 34.45 26.97 6.09
CA VAL A 336 34.30 25.92 7.11
C VAL A 336 35.55 25.86 7.98
N LYS A 337 35.39 25.95 9.30
CA LYS A 337 36.51 25.82 10.26
C LYS A 337 36.82 24.36 10.57
N ASP A 338 38.09 24.05 10.85
CA ASP A 338 38.51 22.69 11.26
C ASP A 338 37.72 22.15 12.46
N SER A 339 37.40 23.00 13.44
CA SER A 339 36.57 22.63 14.59
C SER A 339 35.14 22.23 14.22
N GLU A 340 34.61 22.78 13.13
CA GLU A 340 33.29 22.42 12.61
C GLU A 340 33.32 21.09 11.85
N ILE A 341 34.43 20.80 11.17
CA ILE A 341 34.69 19.50 10.54
C ILE A 341 34.75 18.40 11.61
N SER A 342 35.53 18.60 12.68
CA SER A 342 35.62 17.64 13.79
C SER A 342 34.28 17.42 14.50
N GLN A 343 33.50 18.48 14.73
CA GLN A 343 32.15 18.35 15.32
C GLN A 343 31.21 17.56 14.41
N SER A 344 31.29 17.76 13.10
CA SER A 344 30.47 17.03 12.13
C SER A 344 30.85 15.54 12.08
N TRP A 345 32.14 15.21 12.15
CA TRP A 345 32.60 13.83 12.31
C TRP A 345 32.08 13.16 13.58
N ASN A 346 32.13 13.85 14.72
CA ASN A 346 31.56 13.33 15.96
C ASN A 346 30.07 13.01 15.82
N ARG A 347 29.31 13.82 15.06
CA ARG A 347 27.88 13.57 14.80
C ARG A 347 27.66 12.37 13.89
N VAL A 348 28.42 12.27 12.79
CA VAL A 348 28.34 11.13 11.86
C VAL A 348 28.65 9.84 12.60
N ILE A 349 29.78 9.77 13.31
CA ILE A 349 30.20 8.58 14.06
C ILE A 349 29.18 8.23 15.14
N ASN A 350 28.71 9.22 15.91
CA ASN A 350 27.72 8.97 16.97
C ASN A 350 26.40 8.44 16.39
N ARG A 351 25.89 9.03 15.30
CA ARG A 351 24.70 8.51 14.62
C ARG A 351 24.94 7.12 14.08
N PHE A 352 26.03 6.88 13.37
CA PHE A 352 26.37 5.59 12.77
C PHE A 352 26.36 4.48 13.82
N VAL A 353 27.14 4.66 14.89
CA VAL A 353 27.22 3.70 16.00
C VAL A 353 25.88 3.53 16.69
N SER A 354 25.16 4.64 16.96
CA SER A 354 23.84 4.57 17.57
C SER A 354 22.83 3.81 16.71
N ASN A 355 22.82 4.07 15.40
CA ASN A 355 21.91 3.44 14.43
C ASN A 355 22.14 1.94 14.38
N MET A 356 23.39 1.49 14.23
CA MET A 356 23.75 0.07 14.19
C MET A 356 23.20 -0.72 15.39
N TYR A 357 23.47 -0.26 16.63
CA TYR A 357 22.95 -0.95 17.81
C TYR A 357 21.43 -0.81 17.96
N THR A 358 20.88 0.34 17.58
CA THR A 358 19.44 0.61 17.67
C THR A 358 18.66 -0.30 16.72
N THR A 359 19.14 -0.49 15.49
CA THR A 359 18.60 -1.43 14.50
C THR A 359 18.58 -2.85 15.07
N HIS A 360 19.70 -3.34 15.59
CA HIS A 360 19.75 -4.67 16.22
C HIS A 360 18.75 -4.81 17.38
N VAL A 361 18.70 -3.84 18.30
CA VAL A 361 17.80 -3.86 19.46
C VAL A 361 16.33 -3.88 19.03
N PHE A 362 15.96 -3.09 18.03
CA PHE A 362 14.58 -3.05 17.56
C PHE A 362 14.16 -4.31 16.82
N TRP A 363 15.02 -4.88 15.97
CA TRP A 363 14.73 -6.16 15.31
C TRP A 363 14.63 -7.31 16.33
N ALA A 364 15.50 -7.36 17.33
CA ALA A 364 15.39 -8.32 18.43
C ALA A 364 14.10 -8.16 19.24
N ARG A 365 13.68 -6.91 19.49
CA ARG A 365 12.42 -6.61 20.16
C ARG A 365 11.22 -7.06 19.31
N LEU A 366 11.25 -6.78 18.01
CA LEU A 366 10.19 -7.14 17.07
C LEU A 366 10.06 -8.66 16.94
N GLU A 367 11.16 -9.39 16.82
CA GLU A 367 11.19 -10.86 16.79
C GLU A 367 10.49 -11.44 18.03
N LYS A 368 10.81 -10.93 19.22
CA LYS A 368 10.19 -11.37 20.48
C LYS A 368 8.68 -11.11 20.50
N GLU A 369 8.24 -9.93 20.09
CA GLU A 369 6.80 -9.60 20.09
C GLU A 369 6.04 -10.38 19.01
N LEU A 370 6.64 -10.61 17.84
CA LEU A 370 6.07 -11.45 16.78
C LEU A 370 5.98 -12.92 17.21
N HIS A 371 6.99 -13.43 17.93
CA HIS A 371 6.92 -14.77 18.51
C HIS A 371 5.75 -14.91 19.49
N ASN A 372 5.59 -13.96 20.41
CA ASN A 372 4.46 -13.94 21.34
C ASN A 372 3.12 -13.86 20.60
N LEU A 373 3.04 -13.01 19.56
CA LEU A 373 1.83 -12.87 18.75
C LEU A 373 1.47 -14.15 18.00
N ALA A 374 2.46 -14.85 17.43
CA ALA A 374 2.27 -16.13 16.75
C ALA A 374 1.73 -17.21 17.69
N VAL A 375 2.31 -17.34 18.90
CA VAL A 375 1.84 -18.29 19.92
C VAL A 375 0.40 -17.99 20.35
N LEU A 376 0.07 -16.71 20.57
CA LEU A 376 -1.30 -16.30 20.93
C LEU A 376 -2.29 -16.53 19.78
N HIS A 377 -1.86 -16.34 18.54
CA HIS A 377 -2.69 -16.60 17.36
C HIS A 377 -3.06 -18.09 17.24
N GLU A 378 -2.08 -18.98 17.40
CA GLU A 378 -2.31 -20.43 17.38
C GLU A 378 -3.26 -20.86 18.51
N ALA A 379 -3.01 -20.38 19.74
CA ALA A 379 -3.87 -20.67 20.88
C ALA A 379 -5.32 -20.16 20.70
N GLN A 380 -5.52 -19.04 20.00
CA GLN A 380 -6.85 -18.52 19.70
C GLN A 380 -7.55 -19.32 18.57
N ALA A 381 -6.79 -19.83 17.61
CA ALA A 381 -7.32 -20.68 16.53
C ALA A 381 -7.87 -22.02 17.06
N ASP A 382 -7.27 -22.56 18.13
CA ASP A 382 -7.72 -23.81 18.78
C ASP A 382 -9.01 -23.64 19.62
N VAL A 383 -9.33 -22.41 20.04
CA VAL A 383 -10.47 -22.11 20.93
C VAL A 383 -11.71 -21.65 20.15
N ALA A 384 -11.55 -21.15 18.92
CA ALA A 384 -12.62 -20.49 18.18
C ALA A 384 -13.18 -21.36 17.03
N GLY A 385 -14.36 -21.93 17.26
CA GLY A 385 -15.38 -21.83 16.22
C GLY A 385 -15.65 -20.34 15.97
N GLN A 386 -15.53 -19.93 14.70
CA GLN A 386 -15.83 -18.61 14.09
C GLN A 386 -16.35 -17.47 15.01
N ASP A 387 -15.72 -16.29 14.87
CA ASP A 387 -16.23 -14.98 15.29
C ASP A 387 -16.25 -14.65 16.80
N LEU A 388 -15.09 -14.70 17.47
CA LEU A 388 -14.89 -14.01 18.75
C LEU A 388 -13.97 -12.79 18.59
N GLU A 389 -14.26 -11.72 19.35
CA GLU A 389 -13.33 -10.59 19.51
C GLU A 389 -11.94 -11.12 19.90
N PRO A 390 -10.85 -10.51 19.38
CA PRO A 390 -9.52 -10.92 19.76
C PRO A 390 -9.39 -10.88 21.29
N LEU A 391 -8.83 -11.94 21.88
CA LEU A 391 -8.56 -11.98 23.31
C LEU A 391 -7.77 -10.70 23.68
N PRO A 392 -8.06 -10.03 24.81
CA PRO A 392 -7.38 -8.79 25.18
C PRO A 392 -5.85 -8.88 25.09
N ASP A 393 -5.29 -10.04 25.45
CA ASP A 393 -3.85 -10.30 25.35
C ASP A 393 -3.34 -10.36 23.90
N PHE A 394 -4.13 -10.92 22.97
CA PHE A 394 -3.82 -10.94 21.55
C PHE A 394 -3.89 -9.53 20.95
N ALA A 395 -4.96 -8.77 21.24
CA ALA A 395 -5.09 -7.39 20.79
C ALA A 395 -3.93 -6.50 21.30
N MET A 396 -3.53 -6.69 22.56
CA MET A 396 -2.40 -5.97 23.16
C MET A 396 -1.05 -6.39 22.54
N ALA A 397 -0.85 -7.69 22.26
CA ALA A 397 0.34 -8.16 21.56
C ALA A 397 0.43 -7.58 20.14
N LEU A 398 -0.69 -7.55 19.41
CA LEU A 398 -0.78 -6.93 18.10
C LEU A 398 -0.41 -5.43 18.15
N HIS A 399 -0.93 -4.71 19.16
CA HIS A 399 -0.59 -3.31 19.38
C HIS A 399 0.91 -3.09 19.66
N ARG A 400 1.52 -3.95 20.49
CA ARG A 400 2.97 -3.86 20.77
C ARG A 400 3.81 -4.07 19.51
N VAL A 401 3.48 -5.06 18.68
CA VAL A 401 4.18 -5.29 17.41
C VAL A 401 4.10 -4.04 16.52
N TYR A 402 2.92 -3.45 16.38
CA TYR A 402 2.73 -2.24 15.59
C TYR A 402 3.53 -1.05 16.13
N CYS A 403 3.52 -0.81 17.44
CA CYS A 403 4.32 0.25 18.05
C CYS A 403 5.81 0.08 17.80
N VAL A 404 6.33 -1.14 17.85
CA VAL A 404 7.74 -1.42 17.52
C VAL A 404 8.00 -1.13 16.05
N LEU A 405 7.15 -1.62 15.13
CA LEU A 405 7.26 -1.37 13.69
C LEU A 405 7.23 0.12 13.36
N GLU A 406 6.37 0.90 14.02
CA GLU A 406 6.27 2.35 13.82
C GLU A 406 7.59 3.05 14.19
N VAL A 407 8.23 2.63 15.27
CA VAL A 407 9.55 3.16 15.67
C VAL A 407 10.62 2.77 14.65
N VAL A 408 10.70 1.50 14.24
CA VAL A 408 11.67 1.03 13.23
C VAL A 408 11.47 1.81 11.92
N LYS A 409 10.23 1.91 11.46
CA LYS A 409 9.84 2.64 10.25
C LYS A 409 10.32 4.08 10.29
N ASN A 410 10.09 4.80 11.39
CA ASN A 410 10.50 6.19 11.53
C ASN A 410 12.04 6.33 11.57
N CYS A 411 12.75 5.40 12.20
CA CYS A 411 14.21 5.35 12.16
C CYS A 411 14.73 5.15 10.72
N THR A 412 14.21 4.15 10.00
CA THR A 412 14.63 3.87 8.62
C THR A 412 14.24 4.99 7.66
N LEU A 413 13.06 5.61 7.85
CA LEU A 413 12.61 6.75 7.05
C LEU A 413 13.55 7.96 7.22
N ASN A 414 14.05 8.21 8.43
CA ASN A 414 15.05 9.26 8.67
C ASN A 414 16.38 9.00 7.92
N ASN A 415 16.77 7.73 7.75
CA ASN A 415 17.95 7.35 6.97
C ASN A 415 17.70 7.59 5.47
N VAL A 416 16.55 7.12 4.96
CA VAL A 416 16.11 7.39 3.57
C VAL A 416 16.05 8.89 3.29
N GLU A 417 15.50 9.68 4.22
CA GLU A 417 15.43 11.13 4.10
C GLU A 417 16.82 11.77 3.98
N CYS A 418 17.81 11.29 4.75
CA CYS A 418 19.19 11.78 4.64
C CYS A 418 19.81 11.43 3.29
N GLY A 419 19.61 10.21 2.79
CA GLY A 419 20.11 9.79 1.48
C GLY A 419 19.49 10.58 0.33
N ILE A 420 18.17 10.75 0.35
CA ILE A 420 17.43 11.54 -0.67
C ILE A 420 17.90 12.99 -0.69
N LYS A 421 18.13 13.60 0.49
CA LYS A 421 18.66 14.96 0.59
C LYS A 421 20.07 15.11 0.01
N CYS A 422 20.86 14.05 0.02
CA CYS A 422 22.23 14.04 -0.53
C CYS A 422 22.29 13.57 -1.98
N TRP A 423 21.17 13.13 -2.56
CA TRP A 423 21.11 12.65 -3.93
C TRP A 423 21.43 13.80 -4.92
N PRO A 424 22.44 13.68 -5.82
CA PRO A 424 22.92 14.82 -6.61
C PRO A 424 21.86 15.52 -7.48
N GLY A 425 20.83 14.80 -7.94
CA GLY A 425 19.71 15.39 -8.71
C GLY A 425 18.75 16.26 -7.88
N ILE A 426 18.72 16.03 -6.56
CA ILE A 426 17.80 16.67 -5.61
C ILE A 426 18.54 17.72 -4.77
N HIS A 427 19.71 17.37 -4.25
CA HIS A 427 20.54 18.17 -3.34
C HIS A 427 20.78 19.60 -3.86
N LYS A 428 21.19 19.76 -5.12
CA LYS A 428 21.48 21.09 -5.72
C LYS A 428 20.29 22.04 -5.73
N ASN A 429 19.08 21.52 -5.64
CA ASN A 429 17.83 22.28 -5.76
C ASN A 429 17.06 22.39 -4.44
N LEU A 430 17.34 21.52 -3.45
CA LEU A 430 16.72 21.54 -2.12
C LEU A 430 17.35 22.56 -1.16
N TYR A 431 18.63 22.85 -1.33
CA TYR A 431 19.34 23.76 -0.43
C TYR A 431 19.43 25.15 -1.06
N THR A 432 18.63 26.09 -0.55
CA THR A 432 18.86 27.51 -0.84
C THR A 432 20.15 27.96 -0.17
N LYS A 433 20.96 28.78 -0.86
CA LYS A 433 22.19 29.39 -0.31
C LYS A 433 21.94 30.15 1.00
N THR A 434 20.71 30.54 1.29
CA THR A 434 20.29 31.27 2.50
C THR A 434 20.06 30.38 3.74
N ALA A 435 19.91 29.06 3.58
CA ALA A 435 19.59 28.15 4.70
C ALA A 435 20.82 27.46 5.32
N PHE A 436 22.01 27.62 4.74
CA PHE A 436 23.22 26.97 5.25
C PHE A 436 23.79 27.73 6.46
N ALA A 437 23.43 27.30 7.67
CA ALA A 437 23.99 27.80 8.93
C ALA A 437 25.34 27.15 9.31
N GLY A 438 26.09 26.63 8.32
CA GLY A 438 27.32 25.86 8.53
C GLY A 438 27.08 24.38 8.90
N LEU A 439 28.17 23.64 9.13
CA LEU A 439 28.15 22.24 9.61
C LEU A 439 27.48 22.06 10.99
N LYS A 440 27.13 23.17 11.67
CA LYS A 440 26.46 23.18 12.97
C LYS A 440 24.97 22.84 12.89
N SER A 441 24.33 23.00 11.73
CA SER A 441 22.90 22.71 11.55
C SER A 441 22.62 21.20 11.64
N THR A 442 21.92 20.78 12.69
CA THR A 442 21.22 19.49 12.75
C THR A 442 19.91 19.64 11.98
N MET A 443 19.88 19.18 10.73
CA MET A 443 18.66 19.12 9.90
C MET A 443 17.80 20.39 9.95
N GLY A 444 18.36 21.54 9.55
CA GLY A 444 17.54 22.71 9.24
C GLY A 444 16.49 22.34 8.19
N GLY A 445 15.23 22.71 8.46
CA GLY A 445 14.09 22.43 7.59
C GLY A 445 14.42 22.71 6.12
N VAL A 446 14.15 21.73 5.27
CA VAL A 446 14.45 21.82 3.85
C VAL A 446 13.45 22.75 3.19
N ASP A 447 13.97 23.76 2.50
CA ASP A 447 13.18 24.67 1.69
C ASP A 447 13.24 24.21 0.26
N VAL A 448 12.33 23.31 -0.09
CA VAL A 448 12.15 22.89 -1.47
C VAL A 448 11.83 24.13 -2.30
N LYS A 449 12.65 24.38 -3.31
CA LYS A 449 12.45 25.48 -4.25
C LYS A 449 11.06 25.34 -4.88
N LEU A 450 10.22 26.39 -4.78
CA LEU A 450 8.99 26.48 -5.56
C LEU A 450 9.36 26.38 -7.05
N GLY A 451 8.77 25.42 -7.76
CA GLY A 451 9.05 25.18 -9.19
C GLY A 451 10.10 24.12 -9.48
N PHE A 452 10.32 23.15 -8.57
CA PHE A 452 11.05 21.93 -8.92
C PHE A 452 10.39 21.27 -10.14
N ASP A 453 11.22 20.76 -11.04
CA ASP A 453 10.75 20.07 -12.23
C ASP A 453 10.04 18.78 -11.83
N THR A 454 8.72 18.88 -11.70
CA THR A 454 7.84 17.75 -11.47
C THR A 454 7.76 16.86 -12.71
N GLU A 455 8.64 16.96 -13.72
CA GLU A 455 8.70 16.06 -14.90
C GLU A 455 9.57 14.80 -14.68
N ASP A 456 10.55 14.80 -13.76
CA ASP A 456 11.25 13.55 -13.39
C ASP A 456 10.48 12.74 -12.33
N HIS A 457 10.02 11.55 -12.71
CA HIS A 457 9.14 10.72 -11.87
C HIS A 457 9.88 10.22 -10.62
N LEU A 458 11.11 9.72 -10.75
CA LEU A 458 11.85 9.19 -9.61
C LEU A 458 12.15 10.26 -8.56
N THR A 459 12.54 11.46 -9.00
CA THR A 459 12.73 12.58 -8.08
C THR A 459 11.43 13.03 -7.43
N TRP A 460 10.30 13.07 -8.16
CA TRP A 460 9.00 13.38 -7.55
C TRP A 460 8.62 12.39 -6.44
N LEU A 461 8.82 11.07 -6.66
CA LEU A 461 8.57 10.05 -5.63
C LEU A 461 9.49 10.21 -4.41
N ALA A 462 10.76 10.52 -4.64
CA ALA A 462 11.71 10.75 -3.55
C ALA A 462 11.32 11.99 -2.71
N LEU A 463 10.87 13.07 -3.37
CA LEU A 463 10.34 14.25 -2.68
C LEU A 463 9.05 13.93 -1.91
N LEU A 464 8.18 13.10 -2.48
CA LEU A 464 7.00 12.61 -1.77
C LEU A 464 7.40 11.85 -0.50
N LEU A 465 8.33 10.90 -0.56
CA LEU A 465 8.77 10.12 0.61
C LEU A 465 9.27 10.99 1.78
N VAL A 466 9.95 12.10 1.49
CA VAL A 466 10.49 13.00 2.51
C VAL A 466 9.52 14.14 2.89
N SER A 467 8.38 14.23 2.21
CA SER A 467 7.32 15.17 2.58
C SER A 467 6.47 14.59 3.70
N GLY A 468 5.95 15.43 4.59
CA GLY A 468 4.96 14.98 5.59
C GLY A 468 3.64 14.47 4.99
N GLU A 469 3.39 14.73 3.69
CA GLU A 469 2.17 14.33 2.99
C GLU A 469 2.10 12.82 2.70
N THR A 470 3.24 12.11 2.59
CA THR A 470 3.23 10.68 2.22
C THR A 470 2.65 9.78 3.28
N SER A 471 2.99 9.96 4.55
CA SER A 471 2.56 9.04 5.60
C SER A 471 1.05 9.13 5.87
N PHE A 472 0.44 10.31 5.69
CA PHE A 472 -0.97 10.52 6.02
C PHE A 472 -1.90 10.44 4.80
N HIS A 473 -1.52 11.01 3.65
CA HIS A 473 -2.44 11.13 2.50
C HIS A 473 -2.28 10.05 1.42
N ILE A 474 -1.06 9.59 1.18
CA ILE A 474 -0.76 8.68 0.06
C ILE A 474 -0.58 7.24 0.57
N GLY A 475 0.18 7.06 1.65
CA GLY A 475 0.61 5.77 2.16
C GLY A 475 2.00 5.39 1.66
N LEU A 476 2.90 5.03 2.58
CA LEU A 476 4.26 4.59 2.25
C LEU A 476 4.32 3.35 1.33
N PRO A 477 3.46 2.32 1.48
CA PRO A 477 3.50 1.16 0.58
C PRO A 477 3.34 1.54 -0.89
N ILE A 478 2.48 2.52 -1.16
CA ILE A 478 2.17 3.00 -2.51
C ILE A 478 3.39 3.65 -3.16
N VAL A 479 4.10 4.50 -2.42
CA VAL A 479 5.27 5.21 -2.96
C VAL A 479 6.45 4.28 -3.15
N LEU A 480 6.66 3.33 -2.23
CA LEU A 480 7.73 2.35 -2.34
C LEU A 480 7.51 1.39 -3.51
N ASP A 481 6.27 0.95 -3.75
CA ASP A 481 5.93 0.11 -4.92
C ASP A 481 6.22 0.84 -6.24
N GLU A 482 5.83 2.11 -6.37
CA GLU A 482 6.18 2.92 -7.55
C GLU A 482 7.69 3.11 -7.71
N MET A 483 8.42 3.36 -6.61
CA MET A 483 9.86 3.50 -6.67
C MET A 483 10.54 2.21 -7.10
N ASP A 484 10.15 1.07 -6.54
CA ASP A 484 10.65 -0.25 -6.93
C ASP A 484 10.37 -0.52 -8.41
N ARG A 485 9.17 -0.18 -8.92
CA ARG A 485 8.83 -0.33 -10.34
C ARG A 485 9.76 0.50 -11.23
N ILE A 486 10.02 1.76 -10.91
CA ILE A 486 10.90 2.64 -11.69
C ILE A 486 12.36 2.20 -11.60
N LEU A 487 12.82 1.79 -10.42
CA LEU A 487 14.19 1.35 -10.15
C LEU A 487 14.53 -0.01 -10.76
N ARG A 488 13.55 -0.77 -11.28
CA ARG A 488 13.82 -1.95 -12.15
C ARG A 488 14.56 -1.58 -13.42
N ASN A 489 14.44 -0.32 -13.89
CA ASN A 489 15.23 0.17 -15.01
C ASN A 489 16.68 0.41 -14.55
N PRO A 490 17.70 -0.25 -15.15
CA PRO A 490 19.11 -0.07 -14.76
C PRO A 490 19.58 1.38 -14.79
N LEU A 491 19.08 2.19 -15.73
CA LEU A 491 19.41 3.62 -15.84
C LEU A 491 18.86 4.45 -14.69
N GLN A 492 17.71 4.06 -14.14
CA GLN A 492 17.13 4.71 -12.96
C GLN A 492 17.82 4.22 -11.70
N LYS A 493 18.12 2.91 -11.61
CA LYS A 493 18.87 2.31 -10.51
C LYS A 493 20.26 2.94 -10.34
N SER A 494 20.97 3.22 -11.43
CA SER A 494 22.29 3.86 -11.37
C SER A 494 22.25 5.31 -10.84
N ARG A 495 21.07 5.90 -10.68
CA ARG A 495 20.94 7.24 -10.10
C ARG A 495 21.01 7.23 -8.58
N ILE A 496 20.71 6.12 -7.91
CA ILE A 496 20.76 6.00 -6.45
C ILE A 496 22.04 5.28 -6.03
N SER A 497 22.60 5.65 -4.88
CA SER A 497 23.73 4.95 -4.27
C SER A 497 23.32 3.57 -3.74
N SER A 498 24.29 2.68 -3.56
CA SER A 498 24.07 1.39 -2.87
C SER A 498 23.48 1.61 -1.48
N TRP A 499 24.06 2.53 -0.70
CA TRP A 499 23.58 2.88 0.64
C TRP A 499 22.09 3.30 0.67
N LEU A 500 21.66 4.14 -0.28
CA LEU A 500 20.25 4.54 -0.36
C LEU A 500 19.35 3.39 -0.79
N ALA A 501 19.83 2.52 -1.69
CA ALA A 501 19.11 1.32 -2.09
C ALA A 501 18.88 0.37 -0.90
N ASP A 502 19.89 0.20 -0.03
CA ASP A 502 19.79 -0.63 1.18
C ASP A 502 18.80 -0.04 2.19
N CYS A 503 18.83 1.28 2.41
CA CYS A 503 17.86 1.98 3.25
C CYS A 503 16.42 1.84 2.72
N LEU A 504 16.22 1.94 1.39
CA LEU A 504 14.92 1.74 0.76
C LEU A 504 14.42 0.29 0.90
N ALA A 505 15.33 -0.69 0.77
CA ALA A 505 15.01 -2.10 0.94
C ALA A 505 14.61 -2.43 2.39
N GLU A 506 15.31 -1.86 3.38
CA GLU A 506 14.92 -1.98 4.79
C GLU A 506 13.56 -1.33 5.04
N LEU A 507 13.33 -0.12 4.51
CA LEU A 507 12.05 0.57 4.66
C LEU A 507 10.90 -0.24 4.03
N GLY A 508 11.10 -0.78 2.82
CA GLY A 508 10.13 -1.65 2.15
C GLY A 508 9.79 -2.89 2.96
N THR A 509 10.79 -3.48 3.63
CA THR A 509 10.60 -4.63 4.52
C THR A 509 9.71 -4.28 5.71
N VAL A 510 10.02 -3.18 6.41
CA VAL A 510 9.25 -2.74 7.59
C VAL A 510 7.82 -2.33 7.21
N VAL A 511 7.67 -1.60 6.11
CA VAL A 511 6.37 -1.14 5.61
C VAL A 511 5.50 -2.31 5.16
N GLU A 512 6.08 -3.35 4.56
CA GLU A 512 5.34 -4.57 4.25
C GLU A 512 4.87 -5.31 5.52
N CYS A 513 5.73 -5.45 6.53
CA CYS A 513 5.35 -6.05 7.81
C CYS A 513 4.14 -5.32 8.41
N GLN A 514 4.19 -3.98 8.42
CA GLN A 514 3.09 -3.16 8.90
C GLN A 514 1.82 -3.34 8.06
N ARG A 515 1.94 -3.34 6.73
CA ARG A 515 0.81 -3.55 5.80
C ARG A 515 0.11 -4.88 6.03
N GLN A 516 0.85 -5.96 6.32
CA GLN A 516 0.25 -7.26 6.61
C GLN A 516 -0.58 -7.26 7.91
N LEU A 517 -0.13 -6.53 8.94
CA LEU A 517 -0.89 -6.36 10.19
C LEU A 517 -2.12 -5.47 10.00
N GLU A 518 -1.99 -4.41 9.20
CA GLU A 518 -3.09 -3.53 8.84
C GLU A 518 -4.16 -4.29 8.05
N LEU A 519 -3.78 -5.17 7.11
CA LEU A 519 -4.74 -5.98 6.38
C LEU A 519 -5.42 -7.05 7.23
N PHE A 520 -4.71 -7.62 8.21
CA PHE A 520 -5.28 -8.62 9.10
C PHE A 520 -6.39 -8.07 9.98
N HIS A 521 -6.19 -6.87 10.54
CA HIS A 521 -7.12 -6.30 11.51
C HIS A 521 -7.28 -4.79 11.35
N ALA A 522 -7.55 -4.36 10.11
CA ALA A 522 -7.72 -2.96 9.70
C ALA A 522 -8.61 -2.15 10.64
N ARG A 523 -9.61 -2.81 11.23
CA ARG A 523 -10.64 -2.19 12.08
C ARG A 523 -10.17 -1.82 13.49
N ILE A 524 -9.13 -2.47 14.03
CA ILE A 524 -8.47 -2.00 15.27
C ILE A 524 -7.83 -0.65 14.97
N TRP A 525 -7.12 -0.54 13.86
CA TRP A 525 -6.35 0.66 13.50
C TRP A 525 -7.23 1.85 13.10
N THR A 526 -8.37 1.62 12.45
CA THR A 526 -9.30 2.71 12.12
C THR A 526 -9.92 3.38 13.34
N ASN A 527 -10.09 2.67 14.46
CA ASN A 527 -10.62 3.28 15.69
C ASN A 527 -9.56 4.09 16.46
N TYR A 528 -8.27 3.79 16.27
CA TYR A 528 -7.18 4.58 16.86
C TYR A 528 -6.77 5.77 15.98
N ASN A 529 -6.89 5.68 14.65
CA ASN A 529 -6.44 6.72 13.70
C ASN A 529 -7.43 7.86 13.44
N PHE A 530 -8.60 7.89 14.09
CA PHE A 530 -9.49 9.06 14.08
C PHE A 530 -9.55 9.81 15.42
N ALA A 531 -8.76 9.39 16.42
CA ALA A 531 -8.70 10.01 17.74
C ALA A 531 -7.47 10.93 17.95
N SER A 532 -6.63 11.13 16.93
CA SER A 532 -5.64 12.20 16.90
C SER A 532 -6.20 13.39 16.11
N ASN A 533 -7.08 14.15 16.75
CA ASN A 533 -7.31 15.56 16.46
C ASN A 533 -6.78 16.39 17.62
#